data_AF-A0A3D5B0A4-F1
#
_entry.id   AF-A0A3D5B0A4-F1
#
_cell.length_a   1.000
_cell.length_b   1.000
_cell.length_c   1.000
_cell.angle_alpha   90.00
_cell.angle_beta   90.00
_cell.angle_gamma   90.00
#
_symmetry.space_group_name_H-M   'P 1'
#
loop_
_entity.id
_entity.type
_entity.pdbx_description
1 polymer ?
#
loop_
_entity_poly.entity_id
_entity_poly.type
_entity_poly.pdbx_seq_one_letter_code
_entity_poly.pdbx_strand_id
1 'polypeptide(L)' 'CEIMKAYDVSFSLGDGLRPGSIADANDAAQFGELETLGELTQIAWKHDVQVMIEGPGHVPMQLIKENM' A
#
# COMPACT_ATOMS: atom_id res chain seq x y z
N CYS A 1 5.02 -2.32 15.21
CA CYS A 1 3.82 -1.63 15.73
C CYS A 1 4.08 -0.93 17.07
N GLU A 2 4.67 -1.59 18.08
CA GLU A 2 4.82 -1.04 19.45
C GLU A 2 5.36 0.39 19.56
N ILE A 3 6.41 0.74 18.80
CA ILE A 3 6.96 2.09 18.82
C ILE A 3 5.91 3.11 18.37
N MET A 4 5.25 2.85 17.25
CA MET A 4 4.26 3.79 16.70
C MET A 4 3.02 3.89 17.59
N LYS A 5 2.59 2.77 18.19
CA LYS A 5 1.51 2.73 19.17
C LYS A 5 1.78 3.64 20.38
N ALA A 6 3.02 3.64 20.89
CA ALA A 6 3.39 4.42 22.07
C ALA A 6 3.23 5.94 21.86
N TYR A 7 3.12 6.40 20.62
CA TYR A 7 3.05 7.82 20.26
C TYR A 7 1.89 8.17 19.32
N ASP A 8 0.91 7.27 19.14
CA ASP A 8 -0.21 7.43 18.21
C ASP A 8 0.21 7.86 16.79
N VAL A 9 1.28 7.23 16.28
CA VAL A 9 1.74 7.46 14.91
C VAL A 9 1.03 6.48 13.97
N SER A 10 0.40 7.01 12.92
CA SER A 10 -0.22 6.19 11.89
C SER A 10 0.81 5.61 10.92
N PHE A 11 0.57 4.38 10.44
CA PHE A 11 1.31 3.82 9.31
C PHE A 11 0.81 4.44 8.00
N SER A 12 1.76 4.94 7.20
CA SER A 12 1.63 5.04 5.74
C SER A 12 2.38 3.85 5.15
N LEU A 13 1.66 2.81 4.76
CA LEU A 13 2.28 1.64 4.15
C LEU A 13 2.65 1.97 2.71
N GLY A 14 3.95 2.14 2.47
CA GLY A 14 4.49 2.66 1.21
C GLY A 14 4.38 1.68 0.05
N ASP A 15 4.28 2.25 -1.14
CA ASP A 15 4.18 1.57 -2.44
C ASP A 15 5.55 1.50 -3.14
N GLY A 16 6.50 0.78 -2.52
CA GLY A 16 7.88 0.69 -2.99
C GLY A 16 8.04 0.14 -4.41
N LEU A 17 7.08 -0.68 -4.86
CA LEU A 17 7.00 -1.28 -6.19
C LEU A 17 5.95 -0.62 -7.09
N ARG A 18 5.57 0.65 -6.82
CA ARG A 18 4.67 1.40 -7.71
C ARG A 18 5.23 1.55 -9.13
N PRO A 19 4.35 1.62 -10.16
CA PRO A 19 4.78 1.79 -11.53
C PRO A 19 5.41 3.16 -11.78
N GLY A 20 6.65 3.15 -12.28
CA GLY A 20 7.38 4.34 -12.72
C GLY A 20 7.08 4.73 -14.19
N SER A 21 6.37 3.89 -14.92
CA SER A 21 5.95 4.11 -16.30
C SER A 21 4.58 3.46 -16.57
N ILE A 22 3.90 3.91 -17.62
CA ILE A 22 2.61 3.33 -18.04
C ILE A 22 2.75 1.84 -18.42
N ALA A 23 3.93 1.42 -18.87
CA ALA A 23 4.18 0.04 -19.29
C ALA A 23 4.22 -0.94 -18.10
N ASP A 24 4.56 -0.44 -16.92
CA ASP A 24 4.70 -1.24 -15.69
C ASP A 24 3.44 -1.21 -14.83
N ALA A 25 2.41 -0.45 -15.25
CA ALA A 25 1.16 -0.32 -14.51
C ALA A 25 0.45 -1.68 -14.40
N ASN A 26 0.02 -2.01 -13.17
CA ASN A 26 -0.71 -3.23 -12.83
C ASN A 26 0.12 -4.52 -13.05
N ASP A 27 1.45 -4.44 -12.95
CA ASP A 27 2.29 -5.63 -13.01
C ASP A 27 2.21 -6.49 -11.73
N ALA A 28 2.84 -7.67 -11.78
CA ALA A 28 2.81 -8.61 -10.66
C ALA A 28 3.58 -8.09 -9.43
N ALA A 29 4.57 -7.22 -9.61
CA ALA A 29 5.32 -6.64 -8.50
C ALA A 29 4.46 -5.66 -7.71
N GLN A 30 3.75 -4.76 -8.41
CA GLN A 30 2.81 -3.82 -7.83
C GLN A 30 1.72 -4.54 -7.02
N PHE A 31 1.04 -5.53 -7.62
CA PHE A 31 -0.04 -6.23 -6.93
C PHE A 31 0.44 -7.16 -5.83
N GLY A 32 1.62 -7.77 -5.97
CA GLY A 32 2.22 -8.57 -4.91
C GLY A 32 2.56 -7.75 -3.67
N GLU A 33 3.05 -6.52 -3.85
CA GLU A 33 3.22 -5.59 -2.73
C GLU A 33 1.86 -5.22 -2.13
N LEU A 34 0.88 -4.82 -2.94
CA LEU A 34 -0.45 -4.40 -2.46
C LEU A 34 -1.14 -5.47 -1.60
N GLU A 35 -1.08 -6.75 -2.00
CA GLU A 35 -1.60 -7.86 -1.20
C GLU A 35 -0.88 -7.95 0.16
N THR A 36 0.44 -7.86 0.16
CA THR A 36 1.27 -7.86 1.38
C THR A 36 0.91 -6.68 2.29
N LEU A 37 0.67 -5.49 1.74
CA LEU A 37 0.25 -4.31 2.54
C LEU A 37 -1.12 -4.54 3.20
N GLY A 38 -2.02 -5.29 2.56
CA GLY A 38 -3.28 -5.74 3.16
C GLY A 38 -3.07 -6.65 4.37
N GLU A 39 -2.14 -7.60 4.28
CA GLU A 39 -1.78 -8.47 5.42
C GLU A 39 -1.16 -7.67 6.57
N LEU A 40 -0.24 -6.75 6.26
CA LEU A 40 0.39 -5.86 7.24
C LEU A 40 -0.63 -4.92 7.91
N THR A 41 -1.65 -4.49 7.17
CA THR A 41 -2.76 -3.69 7.73
C THR A 41 -3.51 -4.49 8.81
N GLN A 42 -3.84 -5.76 8.55
CA GLN A 42 -4.49 -6.63 9.54
C GLN A 42 -3.62 -6.87 10.77
N ILE A 43 -2.30 -6.97 10.59
CA ILE A 43 -1.35 -7.07 11.70
C ILE A 43 -1.34 -5.76 12.50
N ALA A 44 -1.20 -4.60 11.86
CA ALA A 44 -1.18 -3.30 12.54
C ALA A 44 -2.47 -3.03 13.33
N TRP A 45 -3.65 -3.40 12.81
CA TRP A 45 -4.92 -3.30 13.52
C TRP A 45 -5.00 -4.18 14.77
N LYS A 46 -4.40 -5.38 14.77
CA LYS A 46 -4.30 -6.20 16.00
C LYS A 46 -3.47 -5.52 17.10
N HIS A 47 -2.59 -4.59 16.74
CA HIS A 47 -1.84 -3.78 17.68
C HIS A 47 -2.51 -2.43 18.00
N ASP A 48 -3.71 -2.16 17.46
CA ASP A 48 -4.44 -0.88 17.63
C ASP A 48 -3.63 0.32 17.10
N VAL A 49 -3.07 0.17 15.89
CA VAL A 49 -2.34 1.24 15.18
C VAL A 49 -3.10 1.64 13.91
N GLN A 50 -3.27 2.94 13.70
CA GLN A 50 -3.94 3.51 12.53
C GLN A 50 -3.12 3.26 11.25
N VAL A 51 -3.79 3.00 10.11
CA VAL A 51 -3.13 2.63 8.84
C VAL A 51 -3.81 3.30 7.64
N MET A 52 -3.00 3.78 6.70
CA MET A 52 -3.37 4.01 5.30
C MET A 52 -2.40 3.29 4.37
N ILE A 53 -2.84 2.97 3.16
CA ILE A 53 -2.03 2.32 2.12
C ILE A 53 -1.76 3.35 1.01
N GLU A 54 -0.50 3.51 0.64
CA GLU A 54 -0.10 4.32 -0.51
C GLU A 54 -0.48 3.61 -1.83
N GLY A 55 -0.78 4.39 -2.87
CA GLY A 55 -1.32 3.88 -4.13
C GLY A 55 -0.45 4.28 -5.32
N PRO A 56 -0.67 3.67 -6.49
CA PRO A 56 0.28 3.62 -7.59
C PRO A 56 0.69 4.98 -8.18
N GLY A 57 1.78 4.96 -8.94
CA GLY A 57 2.30 6.11 -9.68
C GLY A 57 1.68 6.25 -11.08
N HIS A 58 2.42 5.87 -12.11
CA HIS A 58 2.02 6.09 -13.49
C HIS A 58 1.01 5.05 -13.98
N VAL A 59 -0.27 5.40 -14.00
CA VAL A 59 -1.37 4.51 -14.43
C VAL A 59 -2.19 5.16 -15.55
N PRO A 60 -2.43 4.49 -16.68
CA PRO A 60 -3.27 5.03 -17.74
C PRO A 60 -4.75 4.96 -17.36
N MET A 61 -5.59 5.90 -17.84
CA MET A 61 -6.96 6.10 -17.35
C MET A 61 -7.83 4.83 -17.31
N GLN A 62 -7.69 3.96 -18.31
CA GLN A 62 -8.45 2.71 -18.40
C GLN A 62 -8.11 1.67 -17.32
N LEU A 63 -6.96 1.81 -16.65
CA LEU A 63 -6.50 0.90 -15.59
C LEU A 63 -6.71 1.46 -14.18
N ILE A 64 -7.10 2.73 -14.04
CA ILE A 64 -7.26 3.38 -12.72
C ILE A 64 -8.29 2.62 -11.86
N LYS A 65 -9.41 2.16 -12.45
CA LYS A 65 -10.49 1.55 -11.67
C LYS A 65 -10.13 0.21 -11.05
N GLU A 66 -9.19 -0.53 -11.64
CA GLU A 66 -8.73 -1.82 -11.10
C GLU A 66 -7.90 -1.65 -9.81
N ASN A 67 -7.31 -0.47 -9.61
CA ASN A 67 -6.50 -0.15 -8.44
C ASN A 67 -7.32 0.30 -7.21
N MET A 68 -8.66 0.32 -7.31
CA MET A 68 -9.59 0.90 -6.31
C MET A 68 -10.79 0.02 -6.02
#